data_AF-A0A806T6S8-F1
#
_entry.id   AF-A0A806T6S8-F1
#
_cell.length_a   1.000
_cell.length_b   1.000
_cell.length_c   1.000
_cell.angle_alpha   90.00
_cell.angle_beta   90.00
_cell.angle_gamma   90.00
#
_symmetry.space_group_name_H-M   'P 1'
#
loop_
_entity.id
_entity.type
_entity.pdbx_description
1 polymer ?
#
loop_
_entity_poly.entity_id
_entity_poly.type
_entity_poly.pdbx_seq_one_letter_code
_entity_poly.pdbx_strand_id
1 'polypeptide(L)' 'MPRPKTLSDKQREDHAKKSRDRWNAANRDKGYRYQKKSRAKSFIKKDASLEELQELRSLIDDRITEMRD' A
#
# COMPACT_ATOMS: atom_id res chain seq x y z
N MET A 1 42.58 16.71 -15.04
CA MET A 1 41.31 16.99 -14.32
C MET A 1 41.24 16.14 -13.07
N PRO A 2 40.88 16.67 -11.89
CA PRO A 2 40.70 15.86 -10.69
C PRO A 2 39.49 14.93 -10.87
N ARG A 3 39.59 13.67 -10.42
CA ARG A 3 38.46 12.73 -10.45
C ARG A 3 37.35 13.24 -9.53
N PRO A 4 36.07 13.16 -9.91
CA PRO A 4 34.98 13.58 -9.04
C PRO A 4 35.01 12.75 -7.74
N LYS A 5 34.90 13.42 -6.59
CA LYS A 5 34.81 12.75 -5.29
C LYS A 5 33.57 11.87 -5.29
N THR A 6 33.74 10.59 -5.00
CA THR A 6 32.62 9.67 -4.80
C THR A 6 31.92 10.06 -3.49
N LEU A 7 30.58 9.99 -3.48
CA LEU A 7 29.80 10.20 -2.25
C LEU A 7 30.24 9.19 -1.19
N SER A 8 30.36 9.63 0.06
CA SER A 8 30.57 8.73 1.20
C SER A 8 29.35 7.84 1.39
N ASP A 9 29.52 6.69 2.05
CA ASP A 9 28.42 5.73 2.22
C ASP A 9 27.20 6.35 2.92
N LYS A 10 27.44 7.22 3.92
CA LYS A 10 26.39 7.98 4.60
C LYS A 10 25.63 8.90 3.64
N GLN A 11 26.34 9.58 2.74
CA GLN A 11 25.70 10.45 1.74
C GLN A 11 24.89 9.65 0.70
N ARG A 12 25.35 8.45 0.33
CA ARG A 12 24.61 7.55 -0.56
C ARG A 12 23.33 7.06 0.09
N GLU A 13 23.41 6.67 1.36
CA GLU A 13 22.25 6.22 2.14
C GLU A 13 21.21 7.33 2.27
N ASP A 14 21.63 8.55 2.63
CA ASP A 14 20.74 9.72 2.71
C ASP A 14 20.08 10.02 1.36
N HIS A 15 20.83 9.93 0.27
CA HIS A 15 20.29 10.16 -1.07
C HIS A 15 19.27 9.07 -1.47
N ALA A 16 19.57 7.80 -1.18
CA ALA A 16 18.66 6.69 -1.42
C ALA A 16 17.38 6.82 -0.59
N LYS A 17 17.49 7.20 0.68
CA LYS A 17 16.34 7.45 1.57
C LYS A 17 15.45 8.56 1.01
N LYS A 18 16.03 9.73 0.69
CA LYS A 18 15.29 10.85 0.09
C LYS A 18 14.59 10.47 -1.21
N SER A 19 15.22 9.64 -2.05
CA SER A 19 14.61 9.15 -3.28
C SER A 19 13.41 8.25 -3.01
N ARG A 20 13.53 7.31 -2.05
CA ARG A 20 12.41 6.45 -1.63
C ARG A 20 11.27 7.27 -1.05
N ASP A 21 11.58 8.23 -0.17
CA ASP A 21 10.57 9.08 0.47
C ASP A 21 9.79 9.90 -0.57
N ARG A 22 10.47 10.46 -1.58
CA ARG A 22 9.81 11.16 -2.70
C ARG A 22 8.89 10.23 -3.49
N TRP A 23 9.36 9.03 -3.82
CA TRP A 23 8.56 8.06 -4.56
C TRP A 23 7.35 7.58 -3.73
N ASN A 24 7.55 7.32 -2.45
CA ASN A 24 6.50 6.93 -1.50
C ASN A 24 5.46 8.04 -1.34
N ALA A 25 5.89 9.30 -1.26
CA ALA A 25 5.00 10.45 -1.20
C ALA A 25 4.14 10.56 -2.47
N ALA A 26 4.75 10.44 -3.65
CA ALA A 26 4.05 10.48 -4.93
C ALA A 26 3.10 9.29 -5.16
N ASN A 27 3.34 8.15 -4.50
CA ASN A 27 2.54 6.92 -4.65
C ASN A 27 1.74 6.57 -3.39
N ARG A 28 1.59 7.52 -2.46
CA ARG A 28 0.96 7.31 -1.15
C ARG A 28 -0.42 6.67 -1.27
N ASP A 29 -1.26 7.19 -2.16
CA ASP A 29 -2.64 6.72 -2.32
C ASP A 29 -2.70 5.31 -2.90
N LYS A 30 -1.82 5.00 -3.85
CA LYS A 30 -1.70 3.65 -4.42
C LYS A 30 -1.24 2.66 -3.35
N GLY A 31 -0.22 3.03 -2.57
CA GLY A 31 0.27 2.24 -1.45
C GLY A 31 -0.82 1.97 -0.41
N TYR A 32 -1.58 3.01 -0.04
CA TYR A 32 -2.71 2.90 0.88
C TYR A 32 -3.80 1.95 0.36
N ARG A 33 -4.19 2.09 -0.92
CA ARG A 33 -5.19 1.22 -1.55
C ARG A 33 -4.73 -0.24 -1.57
N TYR A 34 -3.46 -0.50 -1.91
CA TYR A 34 -2.90 -1.85 -1.92
C TYR A 34 -2.81 -2.45 -0.52
N GLN A 35 -2.38 -1.68 0.47
CA GLN A 35 -2.33 -2.13 1.85
C GLN A 35 -3.72 -2.52 2.36
N LYS A 36 -4.73 -1.68 2.13
CA LYS A 36 -6.13 -2.00 2.46
C LYS A 36 -6.60 -3.28 1.78
N LYS A 37 -6.37 -3.41 0.46
CA LYS A 37 -6.75 -4.61 -0.30
C LYS A 37 -6.07 -5.87 0.23
N SER A 38 -4.78 -5.78 0.57
CA SER A 38 -4.02 -6.92 1.12
C SER A 38 -4.55 -7.33 2.49
N ARG A 39 -4.76 -6.36 3.40
CA ARG A 39 -5.31 -6.61 4.73
C ARG A 39 -6.70 -7.23 4.67
N ALA A 40 -7.59 -6.68 3.84
CA ALA A 40 -8.94 -7.25 3.65
C ALA A 40 -8.88 -8.69 3.15
N LYS A 41 -8.01 -8.99 2.16
CA LYS A 41 -7.81 -10.36 1.68
C LYS A 41 -7.29 -11.29 2.77
N SER A 42 -6.35 -10.83 3.60
CA SER A 42 -5.80 -11.65 4.67
C SER A 42 -6.88 -11.97 5.70
N PHE A 43 -7.62 -10.95 6.13
CA PHE A 43 -8.69 -11.07 7.11
C PHE A 43 -9.74 -12.10 6.66
N ILE A 44 -10.32 -11.92 5.46
CA ILE A 44 -11.31 -12.83 4.89
C ILE A 44 -10.80 -14.27 4.80
N LYS A 45 -9.51 -14.48 4.53
CA LYS A 45 -8.96 -15.82 4.32
C LYS A 45 -8.52 -16.53 5.58
N LYS A 46 -8.15 -15.80 6.64
CA LYS A 46 -7.40 -16.35 7.77
C LYS A 46 -8.01 -16.06 9.11
N ASP A 47 -8.64 -14.89 9.25
CA ASP A 47 -8.98 -14.34 10.57
C ASP A 47 -10.49 -14.20 10.78
N ALA A 48 -11.26 -13.99 9.71
CA ALA A 48 -12.69 -13.73 9.79
C ALA A 48 -13.49 -14.95 10.26
N SER A 49 -14.42 -14.70 11.18
CA SER A 49 -15.45 -15.65 11.58
C SER A 49 -16.56 -15.80 10.53
N LEU A 50 -17.41 -16.82 10.68
CA LEU A 50 -18.51 -17.07 9.75
C LEU A 50 -19.51 -15.89 9.71
N GLU A 51 -19.83 -15.31 10.87
CA GLU A 51 -20.73 -14.15 10.96
C GLU A 51 -20.14 -12.94 10.25
N GLU A 52 -18.87 -12.60 10.52
CA GLU A 52 -18.19 -11.48 9.84
C GLU A 52 -18.10 -11.70 8.32
N LEU A 53 -17.92 -12.94 7.86
CA LEU A 53 -17.93 -13.26 6.43
C LEU A 53 -19.30 -13.02 5.78
N GLN A 54 -20.40 -13.32 6.50
CA GLN A 54 -21.76 -13.05 6.03
C GLN A 54 -22.04 -11.56 5.98
N GLU A 55 -21.68 -10.81 7.03
CA GLU A 55 -21.80 -9.35 7.05
C GLU A 55 -21.02 -8.69 5.91
N LEU A 56 -19.75 -9.08 5.73
CA LEU A 56 -18.90 -8.57 4.66
C LEU A 56 -19.47 -8.88 3.27
N ARG A 57 -20.14 -10.02 3.10
CA ARG A 57 -20.79 -10.38 1.84
C ARG A 57 -21.96 -9.44 1.54
N SER A 58 -22.84 -9.19 2.50
CA SER A 58 -23.96 -8.24 2.34
C SER A 58 -23.44 -6.86 1.95
N LEU A 59 -22.40 -6.36 2.64
CA LEU A 59 -21.79 -5.07 2.31
C LEU A 59 -21.19 -5.02 0.89
N ILE A 60 -20.63 -6.12 0.41
CA ILE A 60 -20.11 -6.22 -0.96
C ILE A 60 -21.26 -6.18 -1.97
N ASP A 61 -22.33 -6.93 -1.72
CA ASP A 61 -23.49 -7.02 -2.61
C ASP A 61 -24.23 -5.67 -2.72
N ASP A 62 -24.42 -4.97 -1.59
CA ASP A 62 -24.99 -3.61 -1.55
C ASP A 62 -24.13 -2.65 -2.38
N ARG A 63 -22.80 -2.67 -2.19
CA ARG A 63 -21.90 -1.79 -2.92
C ARG A 63 -21.85 -2.09 -4.41
N ILE A 64 -21.97 -3.36 -4.82
CA ILE A 64 -22.03 -3.72 -6.24
C ILE A 64 -23.33 -3.19 -6.86
N THR A 65 -24.44 -3.26 -6.13
CA THR A 65 -25.74 -2.74 -6.57
C THR A 65 -25.67 -1.23 -6.79
N GLU A 66 -25.17 -0.47 -5.80
CA GLU A 66 -24.95 0.99 -5.91
C GLU A 66 -24.05 1.41 -7.08
N MET A 67 -23.14 0.52 -7.54
CA MET A 67 -22.21 0.83 -8.63
C MET A 67 -22.75 0.39 -10.01
N ARG A 68 -23.85 -0.36 -10.05
CA ARG A 68 -24.50 -0.82 -11.28
C ARG A 68 -25.64 0.10 -11.70
N ASP A 69 -26.28 0.75 -10.73
CA ASP A 69 -27.25 1.84 -10.94
C ASP A 69 -26.55 3.17 -11.26
#